data_AF-E0XW39-F1
#
_entry.id   AF-E0XW39-F1
#
_cell.length_a   1.000
_cell.length_b   1.000
_cell.length_c   1.000
_cell.angle_alpha   90.00
_cell.angle_beta   90.00
_cell.angle_gamma   90.00
#
_symmetry.space_group_name_H-M   'P 1'
#
loop_
_entity.id
_entity.type
_entity.pdbx_description
1 polymer ?
#
loop_
_entity_poly.entity_id
_entity_poly.type
_entity_poly.pdbx_seq_one_letter_code
_entity_poly.pdbx_strand_id
1 'polypeptide(L)'
;MTKFPKPDKSESLPEQPWTIEADLLSAIRQISLNEAIDLVIVNYLKAGDTSPLAYWFFEGHCPSPTILKYIACMLLPGSGSESHVPFKLISKSRSPTRGRPSKGPQQKLRDRLIFINVASLIQQHGPGTYDSAITKISELQGLNEHIVKRAYDRHKASLLDEQDT
;
A
#
# COMPACT_ATOMS: atom_id res chain seq x y z
N MET A 1 22.29 -36.26 -11.35
CA MET A 1 20.88 -35.90 -11.65
C MET A 1 20.18 -35.60 -10.34
N THR A 2 20.22 -34.33 -9.90
CA THR A 2 19.47 -33.87 -8.73
C THR A 2 18.05 -33.55 -9.17
N LYS A 3 17.08 -34.37 -8.74
CA LYS A 3 15.66 -34.08 -8.92
C LYS A 3 15.32 -32.88 -8.03
N PHE A 4 15.06 -31.72 -8.63
CA PHE A 4 14.42 -30.62 -7.92
C PHE A 4 13.05 -31.10 -7.43
N PRO A 5 12.68 -30.84 -6.15
CA PRO A 5 11.32 -31.11 -5.70
C PRO A 5 10.35 -30.30 -6.56
N LYS A 6 9.26 -30.95 -7.00
CA LYS A 6 8.15 -30.25 -7.65
C LYS A 6 7.59 -29.22 -6.66
N PRO A 7 7.31 -27.97 -7.07
CA PRO A 7 6.68 -27.01 -6.18
C PRO A 7 5.34 -27.58 -5.72
N ASP A 8 5.22 -27.76 -4.41
CA ASP A 8 4.01 -28.25 -3.77
C ASP A 8 2.89 -27.22 -3.96
N LYS A 9 1.66 -27.74 -4.07
CA LYS A 9 0.47 -26.95 -4.35
C LYS A 9 0.23 -25.89 -3.27
N SER A 10 0.31 -24.63 -3.66
CA SER A 10 -0.41 -23.48 -3.09
C SER A 10 -0.43 -23.40 -1.55
N GLU A 11 0.72 -23.20 -0.92
CA GLU A 11 0.76 -22.31 0.24
C GLU A 11 0.52 -20.89 -0.27
N SER A 12 -0.73 -20.52 -0.55
CA SER A 12 -1.06 -19.11 -0.70
C SER A 12 -0.80 -18.49 0.67
N LEU A 13 0.33 -17.82 0.84
CA LEU A 13 0.59 -17.00 2.01
C LEU A 13 -0.65 -16.10 2.22
N PRO A 14 -1.08 -15.89 3.48
CA PRO A 14 -2.25 -15.06 3.74
C PRO A 14 -2.09 -13.73 3.00
N GLU A 15 -3.12 -13.30 2.26
CA GLU A 15 -3.10 -12.07 1.48
C GLU A 15 -2.60 -10.93 2.36
N GLN A 16 -1.42 -10.41 2.03
CA GLN A 16 -0.81 -9.36 2.80
C GLN A 16 -1.38 -8.01 2.33
N PRO A 17 -1.43 -6.98 3.19
CA PRO A 17 -1.90 -5.67 2.77
C PRO A 17 -1.20 -5.15 1.50
N TRP A 18 0.11 -5.38 1.37
CA TRP A 18 0.88 -4.96 0.19
C TRP A 18 0.63 -5.77 -1.08
N THR A 19 0.11 -7.00 -1.00
CA THR A 19 -0.28 -7.77 -2.20
C THR A 19 -1.57 -7.21 -2.76
N ILE A 20 -2.58 -6.99 -1.90
CA ILE A 20 -3.85 -6.35 -2.26
C ILE A 20 -3.60 -4.95 -2.84
N GLU A 21 -2.69 -4.18 -2.24
CA GLU A 21 -2.35 -2.83 -2.73
C GLU A 21 -1.70 -2.86 -4.11
N ALA A 22 -0.85 -3.85 -4.40
CA ALA A 22 -0.21 -4.00 -5.70
C ALA A 22 -1.24 -4.35 -6.79
N ASP A 23 -2.14 -5.30 -6.52
CA ASP A 23 -3.21 -5.69 -7.44
C ASP A 23 -4.13 -4.51 -7.75
N LEU A 24 -4.55 -3.79 -6.70
CA LEU A 24 -5.41 -2.61 -6.83
C LEU A 24 -4.72 -1.49 -7.60
N LEU A 25 -3.43 -1.27 -7.39
CA LEU A 25 -2.66 -0.26 -8.09
C LEU A 25 -2.47 -0.62 -9.58
N SER A 26 -2.17 -1.88 -9.87
CA SER A 26 -2.05 -2.40 -11.23
C SER A 26 -3.36 -2.22 -12.01
N ALA A 27 -4.50 -2.58 -11.40
CA ALA A 27 -5.81 -2.45 -12.02
C ALA A 27 -6.18 -0.97 -12.28
N ILE A 28 -5.98 -0.09 -11.30
CA ILE A 28 -6.40 1.32 -11.41
C ILE A 28 -5.52 2.10 -12.38
N ARG A 29 -4.21 1.85 -12.36
CA ARG A 29 -3.25 2.59 -13.20
C ARG A 29 -2.96 1.93 -14.54
N GLN A 30 -3.51 0.74 -14.79
CA GLN A 30 -3.27 -0.06 -16.00
C GLN A 30 -1.76 -0.30 -16.25
N ILE A 31 -1.01 -0.53 -15.17
CA ILE A 31 0.42 -0.86 -15.21
C ILE A 31 0.63 -2.34 -14.92
N SER A 32 1.81 -2.86 -15.28
CA SER A 32 2.16 -4.25 -14.98
C SER A 32 2.18 -4.51 -13.48
N LEU A 33 1.89 -5.75 -13.06
CA LEU A 33 1.93 -6.13 -11.64
C LEU A 33 3.33 -5.91 -11.05
N ASN A 34 4.39 -6.22 -11.79
CA ASN A 34 5.78 -6.00 -11.36
C ASN A 34 6.07 -4.53 -11.07
N GLU A 35 5.55 -3.63 -11.91
CA GLU A 35 5.69 -2.19 -11.71
C GLU A 35 4.86 -1.71 -10.50
N ALA A 36 3.65 -2.26 -10.32
CA ALA A 36 2.84 -1.97 -9.15
C ALA A 36 3.52 -2.43 -7.85
N ILE A 37 4.13 -3.61 -7.83
CA ILE A 37 4.91 -4.13 -6.71
C ILE A 37 6.07 -3.19 -6.37
N ASP A 38 6.83 -2.74 -7.37
CA ASP A 38 7.93 -1.78 -7.20
C ASP A 38 7.45 -0.47 -6.54
N LEU A 39 6.31 0.06 -6.98
CA LEU A 39 5.71 1.26 -6.39
C LEU A 39 5.26 1.04 -4.94
N VAL A 40 4.65 -0.10 -4.64
CA VAL A 40 4.25 -0.48 -3.27
C VAL A 40 5.48 -0.59 -2.37
N ILE A 41 6.54 -1.26 -2.81
CA ILE A 41 7.81 -1.37 -2.10
C ILE A 41 8.34 0.02 -1.75
N VAL A 42 8.42 0.93 -2.72
CA VAL A 42 8.90 2.31 -2.49
C VAL A 42 8.03 3.05 -1.49
N ASN A 43 6.70 2.92 -1.58
CA ASN A 43 5.77 3.62 -0.69
C ASN A 43 5.93 3.18 0.77
N TYR A 44 6.12 1.89 1.01
CA TYR A 44 6.34 1.37 2.36
C TYR A 44 7.74 1.72 2.87
N LEU A 45 8.76 1.67 2.02
CA LEU A 45 10.10 2.09 2.39
C LEU A 45 10.13 3.57 2.80
N LYS A 46 9.45 4.46 2.05
CA LYS A 46 9.27 5.88 2.43
C LYS A 46 8.63 6.06 3.81
N ALA A 47 7.80 5.11 4.24
CA ALA A 47 7.19 5.10 5.57
C ALA A 47 8.06 4.43 6.66
N GLY A 48 9.23 3.93 6.29
CA GLY A 48 10.13 3.19 7.19
C GLY A 48 9.71 1.75 7.45
N ASP A 49 8.86 1.18 6.60
CA ASP A 49 8.43 -0.22 6.68
C ASP A 49 9.12 -1.04 5.58
N THR A 50 9.93 -2.01 6.00
CA THR A 50 10.69 -2.90 5.10
C THR A 50 9.99 -4.23 4.85
N SER A 51 8.84 -4.48 5.48
CA SER A 51 8.14 -5.77 5.41
C SER A 51 7.76 -6.18 3.99
N PRO A 52 7.20 -5.29 3.13
CA PRO A 52 6.87 -5.67 1.75
C PRO A 52 8.11 -5.94 0.91
N LEU A 53 9.20 -5.21 1.13
CA LEU A 53 10.46 -5.44 0.42
C LEU A 53 10.96 -6.86 0.71
N ALA A 54 11.01 -7.24 1.99
CA ALA A 54 11.44 -8.57 2.40
C ALA A 54 10.52 -9.67 1.87
N TYR A 55 9.20 -9.46 1.92
CA TYR A 55 8.20 -10.38 1.39
C TYR A 55 8.40 -10.63 -0.11
N TRP A 56 8.45 -9.57 -0.92
CA TRP A 56 8.56 -9.71 -2.36
C TRP A 56 9.92 -10.29 -2.80
N PHE A 57 10.99 -10.03 -2.04
CA PHE A 57 12.28 -10.69 -2.28
C PHE A 57 12.21 -12.18 -2.01
N PHE A 58 11.50 -12.59 -0.96
CA PHE A 58 11.27 -14.00 -0.66
C PHE A 58 10.44 -14.69 -1.75
N GLU A 59 9.42 -14.01 -2.28
CA GLU A 59 8.61 -14.48 -3.41
C GLU A 59 9.36 -14.48 -4.77
N GLY A 60 10.61 -14.01 -4.80
CA GLY A 60 11.43 -14.00 -6.01
C GLY A 60 11.14 -12.84 -6.97
N HIS A 61 10.44 -11.79 -6.51
CA HIS A 61 10.31 -10.56 -7.28
C HIS A 61 11.68 -9.93 -7.52
N CYS A 62 11.94 -9.53 -8.76
CA CYS A 62 13.15 -8.82 -9.14
C CYS A 62 12.82 -7.34 -9.32
N PRO A 63 13.23 -6.45 -8.39
CA PRO A 63 12.94 -5.04 -8.52
C PRO A 63 13.59 -4.43 -9.74
N SER A 64 12.94 -3.43 -10.33
CA SER A 64 13.52 -2.72 -11.46
C SER A 64 14.86 -2.07 -11.10
N PRO A 65 15.72 -1.79 -12.10
CA PRO A 65 17.01 -1.14 -11.88
C PRO A 65 16.91 0.17 -11.08
N THR A 66 15.80 0.90 -11.23
CA THR A 66 15.54 2.13 -10.48
C THR A 66 15.36 1.83 -8.98
N ILE A 67 14.57 0.82 -8.63
CA ILE A 67 14.36 0.42 -7.23
C ILE A 67 15.65 -0.14 -6.63
N LEU A 68 16.41 -0.93 -7.39
CA LEU A 68 17.72 -1.44 -6.95
C LEU A 68 18.68 -0.31 -6.60
N LYS A 69 18.71 0.79 -7.37
CA LYS A 69 19.50 1.99 -7.03
C LYS A 69 19.06 2.58 -5.69
N TYR A 70 17.76 2.67 -5.45
CA TYR A 70 17.24 3.18 -4.19
C TYR A 70 17.66 2.29 -3.01
N ILE A 71 17.52 0.97 -3.15
CA ILE A 71 17.94 0.00 -2.14
C ILE A 71 19.46 0.06 -1.91
N ALA A 72 20.26 0.16 -2.97
CA ALA A 72 21.72 0.29 -2.86
C ALA A 72 22.11 1.55 -2.07
N CYS A 73 21.45 2.69 -2.32
CA CYS A 73 21.65 3.91 -1.54
C CYS A 73 21.23 3.75 -0.06
N MET A 74 20.25 2.89 0.25
CA MET A 74 19.88 2.57 1.64
C MET A 74 20.92 1.70 2.34
N LEU A 75 21.47 0.71 1.64
CA LEU A 75 22.44 -0.24 2.18
C LEU A 75 23.82 0.38 2.38
N LEU A 76 24.22 1.32 1.52
CA LEU A 76 25.50 1.99 1.59
C LEU A 76 25.32 3.52 1.62
N PRO A 77 25.00 4.10 2.79
CA PRO A 77 24.83 5.54 2.92
C PRO A 77 26.15 6.27 2.61
N GLY A 78 26.08 7.30 1.75
CA GLY A 78 27.22 8.16 1.41
C GLY A 78 28.06 7.74 0.19
N SER A 79 27.81 6.57 -0.41
CA SER A 79 28.55 6.10 -1.59
C SER A 79 27.87 6.39 -2.93
N GLY A 80 26.64 6.92 -2.92
CA GLY A 80 25.89 7.31 -4.12
C GLY A 80 25.76 8.82 -4.23
N SER A 81 25.65 9.35 -5.45
CA SER A 81 25.32 10.77 -5.59
C SER A 81 23.88 10.99 -5.10
N GLU A 82 23.73 11.73 -4.00
CA GLU A 82 22.41 12.04 -3.42
C GLU A 82 21.53 12.85 -4.40
N SER A 83 22.11 13.38 -5.48
CA SER A 83 21.47 14.16 -6.52
C SER A 83 20.50 13.38 -7.43
N HIS A 84 20.57 12.04 -7.48
CA HIS A 84 19.76 11.23 -8.41
C HIS A 84 18.63 10.43 -7.75
N VAL A 85 18.43 10.58 -6.43
CA VAL A 85 17.42 9.83 -5.69
C VAL A 85 16.31 10.79 -5.26
N PRO A 86 15.04 10.59 -5.67
CA PRO A 86 13.95 11.52 -5.35
C PRO A 86 13.57 11.55 -3.87
N PHE A 87 14.16 10.68 -3.05
CA PHE A 87 13.95 10.63 -1.61
C PHE A 87 15.16 10.01 -0.90
N LYS A 88 15.54 10.57 0.25
CA LYS A 88 16.60 10.03 1.11
C LYS A 88 15.97 9.22 2.22
N LEU A 89 16.34 7.96 2.35
CA LEU A 89 15.95 7.15 3.49
C LEU A 89 16.94 7.36 4.62
N ILE A 90 16.49 8.10 5.62
CA ILE A 90 17.24 8.29 6.86
C ILE A 90 16.86 7.12 7.77
N SER A 91 17.77 6.16 7.93
CA SER A 91 17.65 5.15 8.98
C SER A 91 17.69 5.87 10.33
N LYS A 92 16.53 6.09 10.94
CA LYS A 92 16.41 6.60 12.30
C LYS A 92 16.13 5.43 13.22
N SER A 93 16.79 5.42 14.38
CA SER A 93 16.42 4.56 15.51
C SER A 93 14.90 4.58 15.72
N ARG A 94 14.30 3.43 16.05
CA ARG A 94 12.87 3.29 16.38
C ARG A 94 12.44 4.16 17.58
N SER A 95 13.39 4.83 18.24
CA SER A 95 13.19 5.89 19.22
C SER A 95 13.98 7.14 18.79
N PRO A 96 13.35 8.31 18.60
CA PRO A 96 12.07 8.72 19.20
C PRO A 96 10.88 8.78 18.21
N THR A 97 9.68 8.84 18.77
CA THR A 97 8.35 9.08 18.16
C THR A 97 8.26 10.33 17.26
N ARG A 98 9.23 11.25 17.35
CA ARG A 98 9.21 12.54 16.64
C ARG A 98 9.74 12.39 15.22
N GLY A 99 8.84 12.46 14.24
CA GLY A 99 9.16 12.40 12.80
C GLY A 99 8.77 11.10 12.10
N ARG A 100 8.16 10.14 12.80
CA ARG A 100 7.48 9.01 12.14
C ARG A 100 6.26 9.55 11.38
N PRO A 101 6.02 9.13 10.12
CA PRO A 101 4.80 9.50 9.40
C PRO A 101 3.57 9.16 10.24
N SER A 102 2.62 10.10 10.35
CA SER A 102 1.48 9.95 11.28
C SER A 102 0.53 8.81 10.92
N LYS A 103 0.58 8.33 9.67
CA LYS A 103 -0.17 7.18 9.18
C LYS A 103 0.70 6.27 8.33
N GLY A 104 0.73 5.00 8.70
CA GLY A 104 1.39 3.96 7.91
C GLY A 104 0.65 3.67 6.60
N PRO A 105 1.32 3.08 5.60
CA PRO A 105 0.71 2.71 4.32
C PRO A 105 -0.50 1.79 4.48
N GLN A 106 -0.44 0.82 5.39
CA GLN A 106 -1.55 -0.10 5.70
C GLN A 106 -2.83 0.64 6.12
N GLN A 107 -2.70 1.71 6.92
CA GLN A 107 -3.86 2.50 7.33
C GLN A 107 -4.45 3.28 6.15
N LYS A 108 -3.62 3.74 5.22
CA LYS A 108 -4.08 4.39 3.97
C LYS A 108 -4.80 3.38 3.07
N LEU A 109 -4.27 2.17 2.91
CA LEU A 109 -4.92 1.11 2.16
C LEU A 109 -6.29 0.78 2.75
N ARG A 110 -6.37 0.59 4.07
CA ARG A 110 -7.64 0.34 4.76
C ARG A 110 -8.65 1.47 4.51
N ASP A 111 -8.25 2.72 4.71
CA ASP A 111 -9.13 3.88 4.50
C ASP A 111 -9.62 3.93 3.02
N ARG A 112 -8.76 3.57 2.06
CA ARG A 112 -9.11 3.47 0.63
C ARG A 112 -10.08 2.34 0.31
N LEU A 113 -9.88 1.15 0.88
CA LEU A 113 -10.78 0.01 0.70
C LEU A 113 -12.16 0.29 1.31
N ILE A 114 -12.20 0.94 2.48
CA ILE A 114 -13.45 1.44 3.07
C ILE A 114 -14.16 2.38 2.09
N PHE A 115 -13.44 3.34 1.52
CA PHE A 115 -14.02 4.28 0.55
C PHE A 115 -14.64 3.54 -0.65
N ILE A 116 -13.91 2.61 -1.27
CA ILE A 116 -14.38 1.83 -2.42
C ILE A 116 -15.66 1.05 -2.07
N ASN A 117 -15.67 0.37 -0.92
CA ASN A 117 -16.80 -0.44 -0.50
C ASN A 117 -18.05 0.41 -0.20
N VAL A 118 -17.89 1.54 0.50
CA VAL A 118 -19.00 2.47 0.78
C VAL A 118 -19.52 3.09 -0.51
N ALA A 119 -18.63 3.56 -1.39
CA ALA A 119 -19.02 4.13 -2.69
C ALA A 119 -19.79 3.11 -3.55
N SER A 120 -19.33 1.85 -3.57
CA SER A 120 -20.00 0.77 -4.30
C SER A 120 -21.41 0.52 -3.76
N LEU A 121 -21.60 0.48 -2.43
CA LEU A 121 -22.93 0.30 -1.84
C LEU A 121 -23.87 1.47 -2.15
N ILE A 122 -23.38 2.71 -2.13
CA ILE A 122 -24.17 3.90 -2.50
C ILE A 122 -24.56 3.83 -3.97
N GLN A 123 -23.64 3.40 -4.85
CA GLN A 123 -23.93 3.24 -6.28
C GLN A 123 -24.97 2.15 -6.54
N GLN A 124 -24.91 1.04 -5.79
CA GLN A 124 -25.83 -0.09 -5.93
C GLN A 124 -27.24 0.19 -5.41
N HIS A 125 -27.37 0.94 -4.32
CA HIS A 125 -28.65 1.12 -3.62
C HIS A 125 -29.22 2.55 -3.67
N GLY A 126 -28.48 3.51 -4.22
CA GLY A 126 -28.92 4.88 -4.47
C GLY A 126 -28.45 5.91 -3.42
N PRO A 127 -28.64 7.22 -3.70
CA PRO A 127 -28.03 8.32 -2.95
C PRO A 127 -28.53 8.50 -1.50
N GLY A 128 -29.59 7.79 -1.09
CA GLY A 128 -30.13 7.82 0.28
C GLY A 128 -29.54 6.78 1.23
N THR A 129 -28.63 5.91 0.78
CA THR A 129 -28.13 4.76 1.57
C THR A 129 -26.80 5.02 2.24
N TYR A 130 -26.41 6.29 2.42
CA TYR A 130 -25.12 6.63 3.00
C TYR A 130 -24.97 6.04 4.41
N ASP A 131 -25.90 6.34 5.32
CA ASP A 131 -25.80 5.87 6.71
C ASP A 131 -25.88 4.35 6.80
N SER A 132 -26.75 3.71 6.01
CA SER A 132 -26.85 2.25 5.97
C SER A 132 -25.61 1.57 5.37
N ALA A 133 -24.95 2.19 4.39
CA ALA A 133 -23.67 1.73 3.86
C ALA A 133 -22.55 1.84 4.90
N ILE A 134 -22.51 2.93 5.67
CA ILE A 134 -21.56 3.10 6.76
C ILE A 134 -21.73 2.01 7.82
N THR A 135 -22.96 1.80 8.32
CA THR A 135 -23.25 0.76 9.32
C THR A 135 -22.84 -0.63 8.81
N LYS A 136 -23.23 -0.99 7.59
CA LYS A 136 -22.91 -2.29 6.98
C LYS A 136 -21.39 -2.53 6.88
N ILE A 137 -20.62 -1.53 6.44
CA ILE A 137 -19.16 -1.66 6.35
C ILE A 137 -18.51 -1.66 7.74
N SER A 138 -19.08 -0.93 8.70
CA SER A 138 -18.64 -0.92 10.09
C SER A 138 -18.71 -2.32 10.71
N GLU A 139 -19.85 -3.00 10.53
CA GLU A 139 -20.07 -4.37 11.01
C GLU A 139 -19.13 -5.37 10.33
N LEU A 140 -19.00 -5.30 9.01
CA LEU A 140 -18.14 -6.22 8.24
C LEU A 140 -16.66 -6.10 8.61
N GLN A 141 -16.21 -4.89 8.94
CA GLN A 141 -14.80 -4.63 9.27
C GLN A 141 -14.52 -4.67 10.78
N GLY A 142 -15.55 -4.83 11.62
CA GLY A 142 -15.41 -4.74 13.08
C GLY A 142 -14.88 -3.38 13.55
N LEU A 143 -15.21 -2.30 12.84
CA LEU A 143 -14.77 -0.94 13.13
C LEU A 143 -15.90 -0.11 13.74
N ASN A 144 -15.57 1.04 14.32
CA ASN A 144 -16.56 2.03 14.71
C ASN A 144 -17.05 2.83 13.50
N GLU A 145 -18.35 3.14 13.44
CA GLU A 145 -18.96 3.85 12.30
C GLU A 145 -18.29 5.20 12.02
N HIS A 146 -17.91 5.93 13.07
CA HIS A 146 -17.21 7.22 12.94
C HIS A 146 -15.87 7.09 12.20
N ILE A 147 -15.17 5.95 12.30
CA ILE A 147 -13.92 5.69 11.60
C ILE A 147 -14.21 5.49 10.11
N VAL A 148 -15.24 4.69 9.80
CA VAL A 148 -15.68 4.40 8.43
C VAL A 148 -16.13 5.68 7.73
N LYS A 149 -16.96 6.48 8.41
CA LYS A 149 -17.41 7.80 7.96
C LYS A 149 -16.25 8.72 7.64
N ARG A 150 -15.32 8.87 8.59
CA ARG A 150 -14.13 9.73 8.44
C ARG A 150 -13.20 9.27 7.30
N ALA A 151 -13.08 7.96 7.09
CA ALA A 151 -12.26 7.41 6.00
C ALA A 151 -12.88 7.73 4.64
N TYR A 152 -14.19 7.50 4.49
CA TYR A 152 -14.92 7.82 3.27
C TYR A 152 -14.89 9.32 2.94
N ASP A 153 -15.25 10.18 3.88
CA ASP A 153 -15.36 11.63 3.64
C ASP A 153 -14.00 12.24 3.25
N ARG A 154 -12.90 11.80 3.88
CA ARG A 154 -11.55 12.27 3.53
C ARG A 154 -11.15 11.87 2.12
N HIS A 155 -11.42 10.63 1.71
CA HIS A 155 -11.09 10.17 0.36
C HIS A 155 -11.96 10.86 -0.70
N LYS A 156 -13.25 11.06 -0.40
CA LYS A 156 -14.15 11.82 -1.27
C LYS A 156 -13.64 13.25 -1.49
N ALA A 157 -13.21 13.94 -0.43
CA ALA A 157 -12.63 15.29 -0.54
C ALA A 157 -11.36 15.31 -1.39
N SER A 158 -10.43 14.37 -1.15
CA SER A 158 -9.18 14.28 -1.93
C SER A 158 -9.41 14.06 -3.43
N LEU A 159 -10.46 13.31 -3.81
CA LEU A 159 -10.81 13.11 -5.22
C LEU A 159 -11.42 14.35 -5.87
N LEU A 160 -12.11 15.19 -5.09
CA LEU A 160 -12.64 16.46 -5.59
C LEU A 160 -11.49 17.47 -5.81
N ASP A 161 -10.54 17.54 -4.88
CA ASP A 161 -9.37 18.43 -5.01
C ASP A 161 -8.49 18.06 -6.23
N GLU A 162 -8.38 16.78 -6.59
CA GLU A 162 -7.64 16.29 -7.77
C GLU A 162 -8.35 16.57 -9.11
N GLN A 163 -9.65 16.90 -9.11
CA GLN A 163 -10.40 17.26 -10.33
C GLN A 163 -10.37 18.77 -10.62
N ASP A 164 -10.02 19.59 -9.63
CA ASP A 164 -9.93 21.04 -9.73
C ASP A 164 -8.49 21.55 -10.01
N THR A 165 -7.54 20.65 -10.31
CA THR A 165 -6.14 20.96 -10.68
C THR A 165 -5.78 20.43 -12.06
#